data_AF-A0AAD2VLY5-F1
#
_entry.id   AF-A0AAD2VLY5-F1
#
_cell.length_a   1.000
_cell.length_b   1.000
_cell.length_c   1.000
_cell.angle_alpha   90.00
_cell.angle_beta   90.00
_cell.angle_gamma   90.00
#
_symmetry.space_group_name_H-M   'P 1'
#
loop_
_entity.id
_entity.type
_entity.pdbx_description
1 polymer ?
#
loop_
_entity_poly.entity_id
_entity_poly.type
_entity_poly.pdbx_seq_one_letter_code
_entity_poly.pdbx_strand_id
1 'polypeptide(L)'
;MIKKIIVIFVVLIIAISVFAYNKLTIFTVQPIGAIPDGVTVVMWKKGDMRFFESADGLCMQRVGGVSLLCRMSMLGNAIDKDNIIIRLPYSDYAYLKSTDGKKFDR
;
A
#
# COMPACT_ATOMS: atom_id res chain seq x y z
N MET A 1 29.73 0.52 27.77
CA MET A 1 28.32 0.06 27.84
C MET A 1 27.43 0.76 26.81
N ILE A 2 27.49 2.09 26.67
CA ILE A 2 26.69 2.87 25.71
C ILE A 2 26.80 2.38 24.26
N LYS A 3 28.00 2.05 23.76
CA LYS A 3 28.19 1.50 22.40
C LYS A 3 27.39 0.21 22.15
N LYS A 4 27.29 -0.68 23.14
CA LYS A 4 26.49 -1.92 23.02
C LYS A 4 24.99 -1.63 22.97
N ILE A 5 24.53 -0.65 23.76
CA ILE A 5 23.12 -0.21 23.76
C ILE A 5 22.75 0.39 22.39
N ILE A 6 23.62 1.23 21.82
CA ILE A 6 23.40 1.80 20.48
C ILE A 6 23.28 0.70 19.43
N VAL A 7 24.19 -0.28 19.44
CA VAL A 7 24.15 -1.40 18.49
C VAL A 7 22.84 -2.19 18.64
N ILE A 8 22.41 -2.51 19.87
CA ILE A 8 21.15 -3.21 20.12
C ILE A 8 19.96 -2.41 19.58
N PHE A 9 19.94 -1.10 19.81
CA PHE A 9 18.86 -0.24 19.36
C PHE A 9 18.79 -0.16 17.83
N VAL A 10 19.94 -0.05 17.16
CA VAL A 10 20.02 -0.07 15.68
C VAL A 10 19.52 -1.41 15.14
N VAL A 11 19.95 -2.53 15.71
CA VAL A 11 19.49 -3.87 15.30
C VAL A 11 17.98 -4.00 15.49
N LEU A 12 17.43 -3.50 16.61
CA LEU A 12 16.00 -3.53 16.88
C LEU A 12 15.21 -2.72 15.85
N ILE A 13 15.66 -1.50 15.51
CA ILE A 13 15.02 -0.66 14.49
C ILE A 13 15.03 -1.36 13.13
N ILE A 14 16.15 -1.97 12.74
CA ILE A 14 16.27 -2.69 11.47
C ILE A 14 15.30 -3.87 11.46
N ALA A 15 15.25 -4.66 12.54
CA ALA A 15 14.35 -5.80 12.65
C ALA A 15 12.87 -5.38 12.54
N ILE A 16 12.47 -4.31 13.25
CA ILE A 16 11.11 -3.76 13.17
C ILE A 16 10.81 -3.24 11.75
N SER A 17 11.76 -2.55 11.11
CA SER A 17 11.59 -2.01 9.77
C SER A 17 11.41 -3.13 8.73
N VAL A 18 12.21 -4.19 8.83
CA VAL A 18 12.09 -5.40 7.99
C VAL A 18 10.76 -6.09 8.23
N PHE A 19 10.33 -6.22 9.49
CA PHE A 19 9.03 -6.80 9.83
C PHE A 19 7.88 -5.99 9.22
N ALA A 20 7.87 -4.67 9.42
CA ALA A 20 6.87 -3.77 8.87
C ALA A 20 6.83 -3.82 7.34
N TYR A 21 7.99 -3.82 6.67
CA TYR A 21 8.07 -3.91 5.21
C TYR A 21 7.45 -5.20 4.64
N ASN A 22 7.61 -6.31 5.35
CA ASN A 22 7.10 -7.61 4.93
C ASN A 22 5.64 -7.85 5.30
N LYS A 23 5.15 -7.27 6.41
CA LYS A 23 3.82 -7.55 6.94
C LYS A 23 2.80 -6.44 6.71
N LEU A 24 3.22 -5.23 6.37
CA LEU A 24 2.33 -4.11 6.13
C LEU A 24 2.28 -3.72 4.65
N THR A 25 1.22 -3.03 4.29
CA THR A 25 1.03 -2.42 2.99
C THR A 25 0.37 -1.06 3.16
N ILE A 26 0.92 -0.06 2.48
CA ILE A 26 0.33 1.25 2.26
C ILE A 26 -0.48 1.13 0.97
N PHE A 27 -1.79 0.96 1.13
CA PHE A 27 -2.71 0.78 0.01
C PHE A 27 -3.40 2.11 -0.30
N THR A 28 -3.18 2.65 -1.50
CA THR A 28 -3.78 3.92 -1.93
C THR A 28 -4.88 3.67 -2.95
N VAL A 29 -6.06 4.21 -2.67
CA VAL A 29 -7.19 4.29 -3.58
C VAL A 29 -7.17 5.67 -4.22
N GLN A 30 -6.95 5.72 -5.53
CA GLN A 30 -7.01 6.96 -6.29
C GLN A 30 -8.42 7.55 -6.24
N PRO A 31 -8.57 8.89 -6.27
CA PRO A 31 -9.84 9.53 -6.52
C PRO A 31 -10.61 8.91 -7.69
N ILE A 32 -11.77 8.33 -7.41
CA ILE A 32 -12.70 7.75 -8.38
C ILE A 32 -14.10 8.25 -8.04
N GLY A 33 -15.05 8.26 -8.97
CA GLY A 33 -16.36 8.92 -8.76
C GLY A 33 -17.06 8.62 -7.42
N ALA A 34 -16.94 7.41 -6.88
CA ALA A 34 -17.51 7.02 -5.58
C ALA A 34 -16.68 7.47 -4.34
N ILE A 35 -15.39 7.74 -4.51
CA ILE A 35 -14.44 8.21 -3.48
C ILE A 35 -13.69 9.43 -4.05
N PRO A 36 -14.33 10.62 -4.08
CA PRO A 36 -13.84 11.77 -4.83
C PRO A 36 -12.50 12.33 -4.32
N ASP A 37 -12.20 12.16 -3.03
CA ASP A 37 -10.95 12.62 -2.43
C ASP A 37 -9.83 11.56 -2.47
N GLY A 38 -10.16 10.32 -2.86
CA GLY A 38 -9.29 9.17 -2.67
C GLY A 38 -9.01 8.87 -1.19
N VAL A 39 -8.23 7.83 -0.91
CA VAL A 39 -7.82 7.49 0.46
C VAL A 39 -6.54 6.67 0.44
N THR A 40 -5.70 6.82 1.47
CA THR A 40 -4.59 5.89 1.71
C THR A 40 -4.85 5.15 3.00
N VAL A 41 -4.65 3.83 3.01
CA VAL A 41 -4.78 3.01 4.22
C VAL A 41 -3.49 2.27 4.48
N VAL A 42 -3.10 2.19 5.76
CA VAL A 42 -2.08 1.24 6.18
C VAL A 42 -2.81 0.01 6.69
N MET A 43 -2.47 -1.14 6.14
CA MET A 43 -3.15 -2.39 6.42
C MET A 43 -2.17 -3.56 6.48
N TRP A 44 -2.60 -4.67 7.06
CA TRP A 44 -1.87 -5.92 6.97
C TRP A 44 -1.79 -6.37 5.50
N LYS A 45 -0.59 -6.74 5.06
CA LYS A 45 -0.32 -7.18 3.71
C LYS A 45 -1.13 -8.45 3.41
N LYS A 46 -1.84 -8.43 2.28
CA LYS A 46 -2.65 -9.57 1.80
C LYS A 46 -2.04 -10.15 0.53
N GLY A 47 -1.77 -11.45 0.54
CA GLY A 47 -1.20 -12.14 -0.62
C GLY A 47 0.16 -11.59 -1.04
N ASP A 48 0.30 -11.29 -2.33
CA ASP A 48 1.54 -10.86 -2.99
C ASP A 48 1.65 -9.32 -3.15
N MET A 49 0.84 -8.55 -2.42
CA MET A 49 0.88 -7.09 -2.49
C MET A 49 2.27 -6.54 -2.13
N ARG A 50 2.68 -5.48 -2.84
CA ARG A 50 3.91 -4.74 -2.50
C ARG A 50 3.70 -3.88 -1.25
N PHE A 51 4.78 -3.28 -0.76
CA PHE A 51 4.69 -2.38 0.39
C PHE A 51 3.90 -1.10 0.08
N PHE A 52 4.02 -0.56 -1.12
CA PHE A 52 3.13 0.46 -1.68
C PHE A 52 2.27 -0.22 -2.72
N GLU A 53 0.95 -0.19 -2.55
CA GLU A 53 0.03 -0.84 -3.46
C GLU A 53 -1.20 0.02 -3.76
N SER A 54 -1.86 -0.26 -4.87
CA SER A 54 -3.16 0.32 -5.22
C SER A 54 -3.96 -0.66 -6.06
N ALA A 55 -5.23 -0.35 -6.28
CA ALA A 55 -6.04 -1.13 -7.22
C ALA A 55 -5.44 -1.13 -8.64
N ASP A 56 -4.89 0.01 -9.06
CA ASP A 56 -4.27 0.17 -10.37
C ASP A 56 -2.94 -0.59 -10.49
N GLY A 57 -2.13 -0.57 -9.43
CA GLY A 57 -0.91 -1.36 -9.32
C GLY A 57 -1.19 -2.86 -9.46
N LEU A 58 -2.21 -3.36 -8.75
CA LEU A 58 -2.65 -4.75 -8.85
C LEU A 58 -3.20 -5.08 -10.25
N CYS A 59 -3.95 -4.17 -10.87
CA CYS A 59 -4.44 -4.34 -12.23
C CYS A 59 -3.31 -4.45 -13.25
N MET A 60 -2.30 -3.59 -13.14
CA MET A 60 -1.10 -3.64 -13.97
C MET A 60 -0.35 -4.97 -13.78
N GLN A 61 -0.18 -5.41 -12.53
CA GLN A 61 0.55 -6.64 -12.21
C GLN A 61 -0.19 -7.90 -12.68
N ARG A 62 -1.51 -7.97 -12.51
CA ARG A 62 -2.30 -9.21 -12.69
C ARG A 62 -2.99 -9.31 -14.04
N VAL A 63 -3.37 -8.17 -14.62
CA VAL A 63 -4.18 -8.11 -15.86
C VAL A 63 -3.40 -7.44 -17.00
N GLY A 64 -2.33 -6.70 -16.70
CA GLY A 64 -1.50 -6.00 -17.69
C GLY A 64 -2.06 -4.65 -18.13
N GLY A 65 -3.13 -4.17 -17.49
CA GLY A 65 -3.76 -2.89 -17.82
C GLY A 65 -4.80 -2.47 -16.78
N VAL A 66 -5.18 -1.19 -16.80
CA VAL A 66 -6.14 -0.60 -15.86
C VAL A 66 -7.49 -0.40 -16.55
N SER A 67 -8.55 -0.92 -15.93
CA SER A 67 -9.93 -0.71 -16.33
C SER A 67 -10.81 -0.55 -15.10
N LEU A 68 -12.00 0.06 -15.26
CA LEU A 68 -12.94 0.24 -14.16
C LEU A 68 -13.32 -1.10 -13.51
N LEU A 69 -13.58 -2.13 -14.32
CA LEU A 69 -13.90 -3.47 -13.84
C LEU A 69 -12.74 -4.07 -13.03
N CYS A 70 -11.51 -3.91 -13.52
CA CYS A 70 -10.35 -4.40 -12.80
C CYS A 70 -10.20 -3.68 -11.46
N ARG A 71 -10.32 -2.35 -11.42
CA ARG A 71 -10.27 -1.54 -10.18
C ARG A 71 -11.27 -2.04 -9.14
N MET A 72 -12.53 -2.22 -9.55
CA MET A 72 -13.59 -2.72 -8.67
C MET A 72 -13.25 -4.11 -8.13
N SER A 73 -12.78 -5.01 -9.00
CA SER A 73 -12.40 -6.36 -8.59
C SER A 73 -11.22 -6.38 -7.62
N MET A 74 -10.19 -5.55 -7.87
CA MET A 74 -9.01 -5.48 -7.03
C MET A 74 -9.32 -4.82 -5.70
N LEU A 75 -10.10 -3.74 -5.67
CA LEU A 75 -10.53 -3.10 -4.41
C LEU A 75 -11.33 -4.06 -3.54
N GLY A 76 -12.31 -4.76 -4.13
CA GLY A 76 -13.16 -5.71 -3.40
C GLY A 76 -12.39 -6.89 -2.81
N ASN A 77 -11.32 -7.32 -3.48
CA ASN A 77 -10.47 -8.41 -2.99
C ASN A 77 -9.33 -7.92 -2.09
N ALA A 78 -8.83 -6.71 -2.29
CA ALA A 78 -7.65 -6.20 -1.61
C ALA A 78 -7.97 -5.75 -0.19
N ILE A 79 -9.05 -4.99 -0.02
CA ILE A 79 -9.35 -4.32 1.26
C ILE A 79 -10.35 -5.16 2.04
N ASP A 80 -9.89 -5.66 3.19
CA ASP A 80 -10.75 -6.21 4.22
C ASP A 80 -10.79 -5.23 5.39
N LYS A 81 -11.98 -4.92 5.93
CA LYS A 81 -12.13 -3.89 6.97
C LYS A 81 -11.33 -4.23 8.21
N ASP A 82 -11.23 -5.51 8.54
CA ASP A 82 -10.54 -6.01 9.73
C ASP A 82 -9.00 -5.92 9.60
N ASN A 83 -8.49 -5.75 8.38
CA ASN A 83 -7.06 -5.64 8.11
C ASN A 83 -6.55 -4.19 8.11
N ILE A 84 -7.44 -3.19 8.17
CA ILE A 84 -7.07 -1.78 8.16
C ILE A 84 -6.61 -1.35 9.56
N ILE A 85 -5.39 -0.84 9.65
CA ILE A 85 -4.81 -0.32 10.90
C ILE A 85 -5.11 1.16 11.05
N ILE A 86 -4.92 1.94 9.98
CA ILE A 86 -5.17 3.39 9.98
C ILE A 86 -5.56 3.88 8.58
N ARG A 87 -6.40 4.91 8.55
CA ARG A 87 -6.80 5.65 7.34
C ARG A 87 -6.14 7.02 7.33
N LEU A 88 -5.61 7.40 6.17
CA LEU A 88 -4.92 8.65 5.91
C LEU A 88 -5.54 9.30 4.66
N PRO A 89 -5.38 10.63 4.48
CA PRO A 89 -5.71 11.28 3.22
C PRO A 89 -5.00 10.62 2.02
N TYR A 90 -5.53 10.83 0.82
CA TYR A 90 -4.89 10.38 -0.41
C TYR A 90 -3.43 10.86 -0.48
N SER A 91 -2.54 9.95 -0.87
CA SER A 91 -1.11 10.23 -1.06
C SER A 91 -0.72 9.89 -2.48
N ASP A 92 -0.47 10.93 -3.29
CA ASP A 92 -0.04 10.76 -4.67
C ASP A 92 1.31 10.04 -4.78
N TYR A 93 2.21 10.26 -3.81
CA TYR A 93 3.49 9.56 -3.73
C TYR A 93 3.31 8.05 -3.55
N ALA A 94 2.46 7.63 -2.59
CA ALA A 94 2.20 6.22 -2.34
C ALA A 94 1.52 5.55 -3.56
N TYR A 95 0.58 6.26 -4.20
CA TYR A 95 -0.03 5.81 -5.44
C TYR A 95 1.01 5.62 -6.56
N LEU A 96 1.86 6.61 -6.83
CA LEU A 96 2.89 6.52 -7.87
C LEU A 96 3.89 5.39 -7.60
N LYS A 97 4.24 5.13 -6.34
CA LYS A 97 5.08 3.98 -5.98
C LYS A 97 4.41 2.64 -6.28
N SER A 98 3.08 2.57 -6.20
CA SER A 98 2.33 1.38 -6.58
C SER A 98 2.15 1.21 -8.09
N THR A 99 2.37 2.23 -8.91
CA THR A 99 2.14 2.15 -10.36
C THR A 99 3.43 2.32 -11.17
N ASP A 100 4.59 2.18 -10.50
CA ASP A 100 5.92 2.40 -11.07
C ASP A 100 6.03 3.77 -11.78
N GLY A 101 5.41 4.79 -11.19
CA GLY A 101 5.41 6.17 -11.66
C GLY A 101 4.32 6.52 -12.68
N LYS A 102 3.44 5.59 -13.05
CA LYS A 102 2.36 5.84 -14.01
C LYS A 102 1.11 6.41 -13.32
N LYS A 103 0.50 7.44 -13.91
CA LYS A 103 -0.84 7.88 -13.49
C LYS A 103 -1.87 7.38 -14.49
N PHE A 104 -2.97 6.86 -13.97
CA PHE A 104 -4.12 6.47 -14.76
C PHE A 104 -5.25 7.47 -14.53
N ASP A 105 -6.08 7.66 -15.56
CA ASP A 105 -7.24 8.51 -15.48
C ASP A 105 -8.31 7.94 -14.56
N ARG A 106 -9.13 8.82 -14.01
CA ARG A 106 -10.12 8.53 -12.97
C ARG A 106 -11.32 7.78 -13.52
#